data_AF-A0A3R6RPU5-F1
#
_entry.id   AF-A0A3R6RPU5-F1
#
_cell.length_a   1.000
_cell.length_b   1.000
_cell.length_c   1.000
_cell.angle_alpha   90.00
_cell.angle_beta   90.00
_cell.angle_gamma   90.00
#
_symmetry.space_group_name_H-M   'P 1'
#
loop_
_entity.id
_entity.type
_entity.pdbx_description
1 polymer ?
#
loop_
_entity_poly.entity_id
_entity_poly.type
_entity_poly.pdbx_seq_one_letter_code
_entity_poly.pdbx_strand_id
1 'polypeptide(L)' 'MPQHVLVYVYDTFIAYMVIAALGNVVGFLMDRFEPEHIDGLQIYGRDSYLLSFGVLLVISLFAVYSAFRIRETYGKDI' A
#
# COMPACT_ATOMS: atom_id res chain seq x y z
N MET A 1 -8.20 -10.13 -29.78
CA MET A 1 -8.72 -9.51 -28.54
C MET A 1 -8.81 -8.00 -28.75
N PRO A 2 -9.86 -7.32 -28.27
CA PRO A 2 -9.96 -5.86 -28.38
C PRO A 2 -8.86 -5.19 -27.55
N GLN A 3 -8.22 -4.14 -28.08
CA GLN A 3 -7.12 -3.44 -27.41
C GLN A 3 -7.50 -2.91 -26.02
N HIS A 4 -8.74 -2.48 -25.83
CA HIS A 4 -9.26 -1.97 -24.56
C HIS A 4 -9.26 -3.03 -23.44
N VAL A 5 -9.46 -4.31 -23.78
CA VAL A 5 -9.47 -5.41 -22.81
C VAL A 5 -8.05 -5.72 -22.33
N LEU A 6 -7.06 -5.63 -23.23
CA LEU A 6 -5.66 -5.88 -22.90
C LEU A 6 -5.12 -4.85 -21.89
N VAL A 7 -5.45 -3.57 -22.08
CA VAL A 7 -5.06 -2.49 -21.16
C VAL A 7 -5.71 -2.68 -19.79
N TYR A 8 -7.00 -3.01 -19.75
CA TYR A 8 -7.71 -3.22 -18.49
C TYR A 8 -7.14 -4.40 -17.68
N VAL A 9 -6.82 -5.52 -18.34
CA VAL A 9 -6.20 -6.68 -17.70
C VAL A 9 -4.81 -6.32 -17.16
N TYR A 10 -4.03 -5.55 -17.92
CA TYR A 10 -2.70 -5.09 -17.50
C TYR A 10 -2.79 -4.17 -16.27
N ASP A 11 -3.67 -3.17 -16.29
CA ASP A 11 -3.86 -2.24 -15.17
C ASP A 11 -4.31 -2.97 -13.90
N THR A 12 -5.23 -3.94 -14.06
CA THR A 12 -5.73 -4.75 -12.94
C THR A 12 -4.63 -5.65 -12.38
N PHE A 13 -3.78 -6.23 -13.24
CA PHE A 13 -2.65 -7.05 -12.81
C PHE A 13 -1.61 -6.23 -12.04
N ILE A 14 -1.27 -5.03 -12.53
CA ILE A 14 -0.35 -4.14 -11.81
C ILE A 14 -0.93 -3.73 -10.46
N ALA A 15 -2.21 -3.35 -10.41
CA ALA A 15 -2.88 -3.01 -9.15
C ALA A 15 -2.81 -4.17 -8.14
N TYR A 16 -3.07 -5.39 -8.60
CA TYR A 16 -2.95 -6.60 -7.78
C TYR A 16 -1.51 -6.79 -7.25
N MET A 17 -0.50 -6.68 -8.10
CA MET A 17 0.90 -6.81 -7.70
C MET A 17 1.32 -5.77 -6.66
N VAL A 18 0.86 -4.52 -6.81
CA VAL A 18 1.13 -3.44 -5.85
C VAL A 18 0.45 -3.74 -4.51
N ILE A 19 -0.81 -4.16 -4.51
CA ILE A 19 -1.53 -4.53 -3.28
C ILE A 19 -0.87 -5.71 -2.59
N ALA A 20 -0.44 -6.73 -3.34
CA ALA A 20 0.26 -7.89 -2.80
C ALA A 20 1.61 -7.50 -2.15
N ALA A 21 2.37 -6.62 -2.80
CA ALA A 21 3.62 -6.10 -2.24
C ALA A 21 3.37 -5.31 -0.95
N LEU A 22 2.36 -4.42 -0.94
CA LEU A 22 1.97 -3.67 0.26
C LEU A 22 1.54 -4.60 1.39
N GLY A 23 0.75 -5.63 1.10
CA GLY A 23 0.33 -6.63 2.09
C GLY A 23 1.52 -7.37 2.71
N ASN A 24 2.51 -7.75 1.90
CA ASN A 24 3.74 -8.38 2.40
C ASN A 24 4.56 -7.42 3.29
N VAL A 25 4.67 -6.15 2.90
CA VAL A 25 5.35 -5.14 3.73
C VAL A 25 4.63 -4.95 5.06
N VAL A 26 3.29 -4.87 5.06
CA VAL A 26 2.50 -4.76 6.31
C VAL A 26 2.69 -6.01 7.17
N GLY A 27 2.67 -7.21 6.59
CA GLY A 27 2.95 -8.44 7.32
C GLY A 27 4.34 -8.44 7.97
N PHE A 28 5.36 -8.05 7.21
CA PHE A 28 6.73 -7.90 7.72
C PHE A 28 6.85 -6.86 8.85
N LEU A 29 6.12 -5.75 8.74
CA LEU A 29 6.08 -4.70 9.78
C LEU A 29 5.36 -5.18 11.04
N MET A 30 4.28 -5.95 10.89
CA MET A 30 3.53 -6.51 12.03
C MET A 30 4.35 -7.52 12.80
N ASP A 31 5.13 -8.35 12.10
CA ASP A 31 6.02 -9.38 12.68
C ASP A 31 7.27 -8.78 13.35
N ARG A 32 7.47 -7.45 13.26
CA ARG A 32 8.61 -6.76 13.87
C ARG A 32 8.52 -6.76 15.41
N PHE A 33 7.32 -6.80 15.96
CA PHE A 33 7.10 -6.92 17.40
C PHE A 33 6.58 -8.32 17.69
N GLU A 34 7.14 -8.94 18.72
CA GLU A 34 6.79 -10.29 19.14
C GLU A 34 5.28 -10.35 19.43
N PRO A 35 4.49 -11.09 18.65
CA PRO A 35 3.06 -11.17 18.88
C PRO A 35 2.79 -12.01 20.13
N GLU A 36 1.84 -11.59 20.95
CA GLU A 36 1.39 -12.39 22.09
C GLU A 36 0.59 -13.58 21.55
N HIS A 37 1.04 -14.78 21.89
CA HIS A 37 0.37 -16.02 21.52
C HIS A 37 -0.47 -16.50 22.71
N ILE A 38 -1.78 -16.22 22.68
CA ILE A 38 -2.71 -16.67 23.73
C ILE A 38 -3.63 -17.72 23.11
N ASP A 39 -3.58 -18.96 23.61
CA ASP A 39 -4.42 -20.09 23.17
C ASP A 39 -4.45 -20.34 21.64
N GLY A 40 -3.31 -20.13 20.97
CA GLY A 40 -3.18 -20.29 19.52
C GLY A 40 -3.67 -19.10 18.69
N LEU A 41 -4.13 -18.03 19.33
CA LEU A 41 -4.42 -16.75 18.69
C LEU A 41 -3.16 -15.87 18.70
N GLN A 42 -2.76 -15.40 17.52
CA GLN A 42 -1.66 -14.44 17.37
C GLN A 42 -2.23 -13.03 17.54
N ILE A 43 -1.98 -12.42 18.69
CA ILE A 43 -2.47 -11.08 19.03
C ILE A 43 -1.32 -10.08 18.83
N TYR A 44 -1.48 -9.20 17.86
CA TYR A 44 -0.53 -8.13 17.63
C TYR A 44 -0.74 -7.00 18.63
N GLY A 45 0.37 -6.56 19.24
CA GLY A 45 0.37 -5.42 20.14
C GLY A 45 0.01 -4.11 19.44
N ARG A 46 -0.38 -3.11 20.22
CA ARG A 46 -0.69 -1.75 19.72
C ARG A 46 0.44 -1.17 18.87
N ASP A 47 1.69 -1.47 19.23
CA ASP A 47 2.88 -0.93 18.57
C ASP A 47 3.03 -1.44 17.13
N SER A 48 2.66 -2.70 16.85
CA SER A 48 2.63 -3.25 15.48
C SER A 48 1.62 -2.53 14.59
N TYR A 49 0.43 -2.22 15.13
CA TYR A 49 -0.60 -1.46 14.43
C TYR A 49 -0.19 -0.01 14.20
N LEU A 50 0.43 0.64 15.18
CA LEU A 50 0.95 2.01 15.04
C LEU A 50 2.09 2.09 14.01
N LEU A 51 3.00 1.11 14.00
CA LEU A 51 4.11 1.05 13.05
C LEU A 51 3.60 0.89 11.61
N SER A 52 2.73 -0.09 11.37
CA SER A 52 2.12 -0.32 10.06
C SER A 52 1.29 0.87 9.59
N PHE A 53 0.48 1.46 10.46
CA PHE A 53 -0.26 2.69 10.17
C PHE A 53 0.69 3.84 9.81
N GLY A 54 1.76 4.06 10.57
CA GLY A 54 2.74 5.10 10.31
C GLY A 54 3.41 4.97 8.95
N VAL A 55 3.83 3.75 8.58
CA VAL A 55 4.43 3.49 7.27
C VAL A 55 3.43 3.73 6.14
N LEU A 56 2.20 3.23 6.26
CA LEU A 56 1.14 3.45 5.26
C LEU A 56 0.78 4.93 5.13
N LEU A 57 0.78 5.69 6.23
CA LEU A 57 0.54 7.12 6.22
C LEU A 57 1.65 7.86 5.46
N VAL A 58 2.92 7.53 5.69
CA VAL A 58 4.05 8.15 4.95
C VAL A 58 3.97 7.85 3.46
N ILE A 59 3.65 6.61 3.08
CA ILE A 59 3.45 6.21 1.67
C ILE A 59 2.28 7.02 1.07
N SER A 60 1.18 7.17 1.79
CA SER A 60 0.02 7.94 1.36
C SER A 60 0.37 9.42 1.13
N LEU A 61 1.10 10.04 2.06
CA LEU A 61 1.58 11.42 1.89
C LEU A 61 2.50 11.56 0.67
N PHE A 62 3.37 10.59 0.42
CA PHE A 62 4.23 10.58 -0.76
C PHE A 62 3.43 10.44 -2.06
N ALA A 63 2.39 9.59 -2.06
CA ALA A 63 1.48 9.44 -3.19
C ALA A 63 0.71 10.73 -3.48
N VAL A 64 0.19 11.39 -2.44
CA VAL A 64 -0.50 12.68 -2.55
C VAL A 64 0.45 13.76 -3.05
N TYR A 65 1.66 13.85 -2.51
CA TYR A 65 2.69 14.78 -2.99
C TYR A 65 3.05 14.55 -4.46
N SER A 66 3.23 13.27 -4.85
CA SER A 66 3.50 12.91 -6.24
C SER A 66 2.34 13.26 -7.15
N ALA A 67 1.10 13.03 -6.71
CA ALA A 67 -0.10 13.40 -7.46
C ALA A 67 -0.21 14.93 -7.64
N PHE A 68 0.08 15.71 -6.60
CA PHE A 68 0.16 17.18 -6.71
C PHE A 68 1.25 17.62 -7.66
N ARG A 69 2.46 17.04 -7.57
CA ARG A 69 3.58 17.33 -8.46
C ARG A 69 3.29 16.97 -9.91
N ILE A 70 2.65 15.82 -10.17
CA ILE A 70 2.20 15.41 -11.50
C ILE A 70 1.14 16.39 -12.00
N ARG A 71 0.20 16.81 -11.15
CA ARG A 71 -0.82 17.82 -11.50
C ARG A 71 -0.20 19.16 -11.86
N GLU A 72 0.86 19.58 -11.16
CA GLU A 72 1.63 20.79 -11.48
C GLU A 72 2.45 20.64 -12.77
N THR A 73 3.05 19.47 -13.01
CA THR A 73 3.86 19.19 -14.22
C THR A 73 3.02 19.03 -15.48
N TYR A 74 1.83 18.42 -15.35
CA TYR A 74 0.82 18.33 -16.41
C TYR A 74 -0.21 19.46 -16.32
N GLY A 75 0.12 20.53 -15.61
CA GLY A 75 -0.64 21.77 -15.57
C GLY A 75 -0.82 22.32 -16.98
N LYS A 76 -1.88 21.88 -17.65
CA LYS A 76 -2.75 22.81 -18.35
C LYS A 76 -3.13 23.83 -17.30
N ASP A 77 -2.50 25.00 -17.36
CA ASP A 77 -3.13 26.25 -16.96
C ASP A 77 -4.60 26.17 -17.43
N ILE A 78 -5.50 26.08 -16.45
CA ILE A 78 -6.91 26.42 -16.65
C ILE A 78 -7.11 27.70 -15.85
#